data_AF-A0A2D9P521-F1
#
_entry.id   AF-A0A2D9P521-F1
#
_cell.length_a   1.000
_cell.length_b   1.000
_cell.length_c   1.000
_cell.angle_alpha   90.00
_cell.angle_beta   90.00
_cell.angle_gamma   90.00
#
_symmetry.space_group_name_H-M   'P 1'
#
loop_
_entity.id
_entity.type
_entity.pdbx_description
1 polymer ?
#
loop_
_entity_poly.entity_id
_entity_poly.type
_entity_poly.pdbx_seq_one_letter_code
_entity_poly.pdbx_strand_id
1 'polypeptide(L)'
;MLSYKNKIIKMIFILAFITNVFSQDVILSLDNGSLNYISSVNIAGFQFSHNGCVESASGGDATSNGFTISSSGSTVLAFSFSGAVIPAGEGTLVELGGVITDDCLFDFVFSGENGTSLNVQFGDNEQPACISQVCLELDGGSLNYLSMENIAGFQFSHNGCVESASGGDATSNGFTVSASGTAVLAFSFSGAVIPAGEGTLVELGGTITDDCLSNFVFSGEGGTSLTVGFGGGDEPPPCDDIDNDDICDDIDDCIGEYDDCGICNGDGIPSGNCDCNGNIEDCLGICGGEAVEDECGICNGDGPDEYYDCNGNCLNDEDDDLVCDELDDCIGEYDDCEICNGDGSICSDPDVYLSLNGNDLNYTSSVNIAGFQFSHNGCVESASGGDATSNGFTISSSSSTVLAFSFSGAVIPAGEGTLIELGGVITDDCLLDFVFSGENGTSLIIEFEISIDSYFNVDLVETGNFQLVIFQPSISSLDLGDEIGVFDANGILESCDPASGCVEPSYGEVLVGSGIWEGSQLSISAIESTDLSDFGGPV
;
A
#
# COMPACT_ATOMS: atom_id res chain seq x y z
N MET A 1 -22.21 8.02 41.14
CA MET A 1 -21.52 6.73 41.36
C MET A 1 -21.02 6.28 40.01
N LEU A 2 -19.73 5.90 39.93
CA LEU A 2 -18.96 5.52 38.72
C LEU A 2 -18.60 6.69 37.79
N SER A 3 -17.43 6.79 37.17
CA SER A 3 -16.07 6.32 37.48
C SER A 3 -15.18 7.08 36.49
N TYR A 4 -14.34 7.99 36.94
CA TYR A 4 -13.27 8.56 36.10
C TYR A 4 -12.29 7.42 35.78
N LYS A 5 -12.22 6.99 34.51
CA LYS A 5 -11.17 6.09 34.02
C LYS A 5 -10.29 6.85 33.04
N ASN A 6 -9.01 6.92 33.41
CA ASN A 6 -7.90 7.52 32.69
C ASN A 6 -7.86 7.09 31.22
N LYS A 7 -7.78 8.07 30.32
CA LYS A 7 -7.38 7.88 28.91
C LYS A 7 -5.92 7.42 28.89
N ILE A 8 -5.69 6.17 28.50
CA ILE A 8 -4.38 5.66 28.11
C ILE A 8 -4.29 5.82 26.59
N ILE A 9 -3.45 6.75 26.15
CA ILE A 9 -3.01 6.88 24.76
C ILE A 9 -2.10 5.69 24.48
N LYS A 10 -2.56 4.72 23.70
CA LYS A 10 -1.72 3.63 23.19
C LYS A 10 -1.05 4.12 21.90
N MET A 11 0.20 4.54 22.04
CA MET A 11 1.12 4.79 20.93
C MET A 11 1.77 3.44 20.58
N ILE A 12 1.44 2.88 19.42
CA ILE A 12 2.02 1.63 18.93
C ILE A 12 3.35 1.98 18.24
N PHE A 13 4.45 1.59 18.87
CA PHE A 13 5.79 1.57 18.28
C PHE A 13 5.98 0.21 17.60
N ILE A 14 6.08 0.20 16.27
CA ILE A 14 6.51 -0.98 15.51
C ILE A 14 8.04 -0.95 15.49
N LEU A 15 8.64 -1.83 16.29
CA LEU A 15 10.08 -2.06 16.34
C LEU A 15 10.39 -3.27 15.46
N ALA A 16 10.80 -3.04 14.22
CA ALA A 16 11.32 -4.08 13.35
C ALA A 16 12.72 -4.49 13.84
N PHE A 17 12.84 -5.68 14.40
CA PHE A 17 14.11 -6.37 14.55
C PHE A 17 14.48 -6.96 13.20
N ILE A 18 15.39 -6.30 12.46
CA ILE A 18 16.14 -6.97 11.39
C ILE A 18 17.43 -7.46 12.04
N THR A 19 17.54 -8.78 12.10
CA THR A 19 18.71 -9.50 12.58
C THR A 19 19.92 -9.21 11.70
N ASN A 20 21.08 -8.99 12.33
CA ASN A 20 22.36 -8.79 11.66
C ASN A 20 22.69 -10.01 10.79
N VAL A 21 22.74 -9.80 9.48
CA VAL A 21 23.42 -10.66 8.53
C VAL A 21 24.39 -9.74 7.77
N PHE A 22 25.62 -10.23 7.58
CA PHE A 22 26.80 -9.59 7.01
C PHE A 22 26.57 -8.35 6.12
N SER A 23 27.20 -7.23 6.47
CA SER A 23 27.10 -5.94 5.75
C SER A 23 27.91 -5.98 4.45
N GLN A 24 27.34 -6.53 3.38
CA GLN A 24 27.83 -6.31 2.01
C GLN A 24 27.07 -5.13 1.39
N ASP A 25 27.79 -4.20 0.76
CA ASP A 25 27.19 -2.99 0.19
C ASP A 25 26.39 -3.32 -1.08
N VAL A 26 26.95 -4.20 -1.92
CA VAL A 26 26.35 -4.68 -3.19
C VAL A 26 26.50 -6.19 -3.32
N ILE A 27 25.41 -6.89 -3.62
CA ILE A 27 25.38 -8.32 -3.99
C ILE A 27 24.99 -8.41 -5.46
N LEU A 28 25.70 -9.22 -6.23
CA LEU A 28 25.52 -9.40 -7.66
C LEU A 28 25.19 -10.86 -8.00
N SER A 29 24.27 -11.05 -8.92
CA SER A 29 23.91 -12.36 -9.48
C SER A 29 23.78 -12.27 -11.00
N LEU A 30 23.99 -13.39 -11.68
CA LEU A 30 23.87 -13.48 -13.13
C LEU A 30 22.64 -14.32 -13.49
N ASP A 31 21.74 -13.78 -14.31
CA ASP A 31 20.62 -14.52 -14.88
C ASP A 31 20.57 -14.32 -16.39
N ASN A 32 20.91 -15.38 -17.13
CA ASN A 32 20.76 -15.48 -18.59
C ASN A 32 21.30 -14.25 -19.38
N GLY A 33 22.44 -13.70 -18.96
CA GLY A 33 23.08 -12.53 -19.56
C GLY A 33 22.75 -11.19 -18.91
N SER A 34 21.82 -11.14 -17.96
CA SER A 34 21.53 -9.96 -17.13
C SER A 34 22.34 -10.02 -15.84
N LEU A 35 23.18 -9.01 -15.61
CA LEU A 35 23.87 -8.84 -14.33
C LEU A 35 22.94 -8.07 -13.38
N ASN A 36 22.41 -8.76 -12.37
CA ASN A 36 21.49 -8.20 -11.39
C ASN A 36 22.24 -7.75 -10.14
N TYR A 37 21.63 -6.83 -9.39
CA TYR A 37 22.19 -6.31 -8.14
C TYR A 37 21.14 -6.19 -7.05
N ILE A 38 21.59 -6.33 -5.80
CA ILE A 38 20.90 -5.87 -4.59
C ILE A 38 21.90 -4.98 -3.84
N SER A 39 21.54 -3.73 -3.63
CA SER A 39 22.42 -2.74 -2.99
C SER A 39 21.74 -2.05 -1.82
N SER A 40 22.45 -1.95 -0.70
CA SER A 40 22.00 -1.18 0.46
C SER A 40 22.33 0.33 0.34
N VAL A 41 23.10 0.71 -0.69
CA VAL A 41 23.61 2.07 -0.92
C VAL A 41 23.52 2.48 -2.39
N ASN A 42 23.61 3.78 -2.68
CA ASN A 42 23.61 4.27 -4.06
C ASN A 42 24.92 3.92 -4.77
N ILE A 43 24.84 3.48 -6.03
CA ILE A 43 25.98 3.14 -6.87
C ILE A 43 26.24 4.31 -7.83
N ALA A 44 27.40 4.95 -7.73
CA ALA A 44 27.81 6.09 -8.56
C ALA A 44 28.73 5.70 -9.75
N GLY A 45 29.22 4.46 -9.77
CA GLY A 45 30.11 3.95 -10.80
C GLY A 45 30.46 2.48 -10.55
N PHE A 46 30.68 1.72 -11.62
CA PHE A 46 31.15 0.34 -11.51
C PHE A 46 32.06 -0.06 -12.67
N GLN A 47 32.94 -1.02 -12.37
CA GLN A 47 33.82 -1.69 -13.32
C GLN A 47 33.92 -3.17 -12.95
N PHE A 48 34.05 -4.03 -13.96
CA PHE A 48 34.49 -5.41 -13.78
C PHE A 48 35.27 -5.88 -15.00
N SER A 49 36.13 -6.88 -14.79
CA SER A 49 36.90 -7.56 -15.82
C SER A 49 36.17 -8.81 -16.32
N HIS A 50 36.49 -9.22 -17.54
CA HIS A 50 36.02 -10.48 -18.10
C HIS A 50 37.10 -11.12 -18.99
N ASN A 51 37.06 -12.44 -19.16
CA ASN A 51 38.05 -13.20 -19.95
C ASN A 51 37.72 -13.26 -21.46
N GLY A 52 36.94 -12.30 -21.96
CA GLY A 52 36.50 -12.24 -23.37
C GLY A 52 35.09 -12.77 -23.66
N CYS A 53 34.31 -13.16 -22.65
CA CYS A 53 32.94 -13.63 -22.88
C CYS A 53 31.92 -12.52 -23.19
N VAL A 54 32.15 -11.28 -22.73
CA VAL A 54 31.28 -10.13 -22.99
C VAL A 54 31.60 -9.54 -24.37
N GLU A 55 30.63 -9.58 -25.28
CA GLU A 55 30.71 -8.98 -26.61
C GLU A 55 30.14 -7.54 -26.63
N SER A 56 29.14 -7.27 -25.79
CA SER A 56 28.52 -5.95 -25.63
C SER A 56 27.93 -5.77 -24.23
N ALA A 57 27.90 -4.55 -23.71
CA ALA A 57 27.18 -4.22 -22.47
C ALA A 57 26.28 -2.99 -22.70
N SER A 58 24.98 -3.11 -22.41
CA SER A 58 23.99 -2.03 -22.57
C SER A 58 22.75 -2.27 -21.71
N GLY A 59 21.84 -1.31 -21.61
CA GLY A 59 20.56 -1.52 -20.92
C GLY A 59 20.68 -1.46 -19.40
N GLY A 60 19.70 -2.03 -18.70
CA GLY A 60 19.58 -2.04 -17.25
C GLY A 60 19.41 -0.65 -16.60
N ASP A 61 19.47 -0.65 -15.28
CA ASP A 61 19.38 0.55 -14.44
C ASP A 61 20.54 1.50 -14.64
N ALA A 62 21.70 0.99 -15.10
CA ALA A 62 22.79 1.84 -15.54
C ALA A 62 22.37 2.76 -16.69
N THR A 63 21.74 2.23 -17.75
CA THR A 63 21.28 3.06 -18.87
C THR A 63 20.11 3.96 -18.47
N SER A 64 19.16 3.43 -17.70
CA SER A 64 17.98 4.18 -17.22
C SER A 64 18.36 5.38 -16.36
N ASN A 65 19.38 5.25 -15.51
CA ASN A 65 19.90 6.34 -14.67
C ASN A 65 20.98 7.18 -15.38
N GLY A 66 21.16 7.03 -16.69
CA GLY A 66 22.01 7.90 -17.51
C GLY A 66 23.51 7.63 -17.41
N PHE A 67 23.91 6.40 -17.08
CA PHE A 67 25.31 6.00 -17.13
C PHE A 67 25.75 5.80 -18.58
N THR A 68 26.99 6.16 -18.86
CA THR A 68 27.67 5.79 -20.09
C THR A 68 28.37 4.46 -19.86
N ILE A 69 27.97 3.43 -20.60
CA ILE A 69 28.55 2.09 -20.51
C ILE A 69 29.54 1.91 -21.66
N SER A 70 30.74 1.42 -21.36
CA SER A 70 31.79 1.10 -22.31
C SER A 70 32.29 -0.32 -22.08
N SER A 71 32.01 -1.20 -23.03
CA SER A 71 32.60 -2.55 -23.07
C SER A 71 33.84 -2.58 -23.98
N SER A 72 34.93 -3.12 -23.45
CA SER A 72 36.15 -3.42 -24.19
C SER A 72 36.35 -4.95 -24.27
N GLY A 73 37.46 -5.43 -24.84
CA GLY A 73 37.70 -6.87 -24.93
C GLY A 73 37.99 -7.58 -23.60
N SER A 74 38.19 -6.84 -22.50
CA SER A 74 38.54 -7.41 -21.19
C SER A 74 37.89 -6.71 -20.00
N THR A 75 37.15 -5.62 -20.22
CA THR A 75 36.66 -4.76 -19.14
C THR A 75 35.37 -4.07 -19.57
N VAL A 76 34.39 -4.09 -18.67
CA VAL A 76 33.18 -3.27 -18.74
C VAL A 76 33.30 -2.16 -17.70
N LEU A 77 33.08 -0.93 -18.14
CA LEU A 77 33.13 0.27 -17.30
C LEU A 77 31.85 1.07 -17.50
N ALA A 78 31.20 1.48 -16.41
CA ALA A 78 30.04 2.34 -16.45
C ALA A 78 30.15 3.48 -15.43
N PHE A 79 29.90 4.70 -15.89
CA PHE A 79 29.95 5.90 -15.06
C PHE A 79 29.06 7.01 -15.61
N SER A 80 28.69 7.97 -14.76
CA SER A 80 27.88 9.14 -15.15
C SER A 80 28.71 10.43 -15.20
N PHE A 81 28.60 11.18 -16.30
CA PHE A 81 29.21 12.51 -16.44
C PHE A 81 28.40 13.63 -15.75
N SER A 82 27.13 13.38 -15.43
CA SER A 82 26.24 14.33 -14.75
C SER A 82 26.24 14.16 -13.23
N GLY A 83 26.91 13.13 -12.70
CA GLY A 83 26.85 12.76 -11.29
C GLY A 83 25.57 12.00 -10.91
N ALA A 84 24.90 11.38 -11.89
CA ALA A 84 23.77 10.50 -11.61
C ALA A 84 24.23 9.23 -10.89
N VAL A 85 23.35 8.67 -10.06
CA VAL A 85 23.58 7.45 -9.28
C VAL A 85 22.45 6.46 -9.56
N ILE A 86 22.76 5.17 -9.44
CA ILE A 86 21.76 4.11 -9.38
C ILE A 86 21.32 4.02 -7.91
N PRO A 87 20.02 4.21 -7.59
CA PRO A 87 19.54 4.17 -6.22
C PRO A 87 19.76 2.82 -5.54
N ALA A 88 19.91 2.84 -4.20
CA ALA A 88 19.83 1.64 -3.37
C ALA A 88 18.52 0.88 -3.62
N GLY A 89 18.57 -0.45 -3.62
CA GLY A 89 17.48 -1.32 -4.00
C GLY A 89 17.97 -2.53 -4.78
N GLU A 90 17.05 -3.20 -5.48
CA GLU A 90 17.32 -4.35 -6.33
C GLU A 90 16.91 -4.07 -7.78
N GLY A 91 17.60 -4.69 -8.73
CA GLY A 91 17.31 -4.51 -10.15
C GLY A 91 18.34 -5.15 -11.08
N THR A 92 18.17 -4.91 -12.37
CA THR A 92 19.14 -5.34 -13.39
C THR A 92 20.15 -4.22 -13.62
N LEU A 93 21.41 -4.44 -13.21
CA LEU A 93 22.45 -3.42 -13.31
C LEU A 93 22.80 -3.10 -14.76
N VAL A 94 23.06 -4.14 -15.56
CA VAL A 94 23.42 -4.05 -16.99
C VAL A 94 23.10 -5.36 -17.71
N GLU A 95 22.70 -5.27 -18.98
CA GLU A 95 22.54 -6.44 -19.85
C GLU A 95 23.84 -6.69 -20.63
N LEU A 96 24.33 -7.92 -20.58
CA LEU A 96 25.56 -8.37 -21.21
C LEU A 96 25.22 -9.28 -22.40
N GLY A 97 25.64 -8.85 -23.59
CA GLY A 97 25.61 -9.67 -24.80
C GLY A 97 26.85 -10.54 -24.87
N GLY A 98 26.68 -11.84 -25.10
CA GLY A 98 27.76 -12.83 -25.18
C GLY A 98 27.33 -14.18 -24.61
N VAL A 99 28.30 -15.08 -24.39
CA VAL A 99 28.07 -16.36 -23.69
C VAL A 99 28.65 -16.21 -22.28
N ILE A 100 27.85 -15.69 -21.35
CA ILE A 100 28.30 -15.31 -20.01
C ILE A 100 28.03 -16.45 -19.03
N THR A 101 29.07 -16.84 -18.28
CA THR A 101 29.02 -17.79 -17.16
C THR A 101 29.59 -17.11 -15.92
N ASP A 102 29.30 -17.62 -14.72
CA ASP A 102 29.75 -17.01 -13.46
C ASP A 102 31.28 -16.86 -13.40
N ASP A 103 32.04 -17.89 -13.79
CA ASP A 103 33.50 -17.83 -13.85
C ASP A 103 34.08 -16.84 -14.87
N CYS A 104 33.24 -16.22 -15.71
CA CYS A 104 33.73 -15.26 -16.69
C CYS A 104 34.03 -13.88 -16.09
N LEU A 105 33.25 -13.44 -15.10
CA LEU A 105 33.30 -12.08 -14.58
C LEU A 105 34.13 -12.03 -13.29
N PHE A 106 35.08 -11.11 -13.21
CA PHE A 106 35.98 -10.98 -12.05
C PHE A 106 36.44 -9.52 -11.86
N ASP A 107 37.18 -9.23 -10.80
CA ASP A 107 37.68 -7.88 -10.45
C ASP A 107 36.58 -6.81 -10.39
N PHE A 108 35.53 -7.04 -9.58
CA PHE A 108 34.45 -6.07 -9.39
C PHE A 108 34.92 -4.86 -8.56
N VAL A 109 34.74 -3.66 -9.09
CA VAL A 109 35.06 -2.39 -8.45
C VAL A 109 33.84 -1.48 -8.52
N PHE A 110 33.25 -1.18 -7.38
CA PHE A 110 32.06 -0.32 -7.28
C PHE A 110 32.38 0.91 -6.44
N SER A 111 31.80 2.04 -6.83
CA SER A 111 31.91 3.31 -6.11
C SER A 111 30.55 3.85 -5.76
N GLY A 112 30.39 4.33 -4.53
CA GLY A 112 29.24 5.08 -4.06
C GLY A 112 29.43 6.59 -4.27
N GLU A 113 28.49 7.36 -3.74
CA GLU A 113 28.52 8.82 -3.79
C GLU A 113 29.85 9.38 -3.27
N ASN A 114 30.39 10.38 -3.95
CA ASN A 114 31.69 10.99 -3.63
C ASN A 114 32.91 10.04 -3.77
N GLY A 115 32.76 8.90 -4.43
CA GLY A 115 33.86 7.97 -4.74
C GLY A 115 34.24 7.04 -3.60
N THR A 116 33.33 6.77 -2.66
CA THR A 116 33.53 5.75 -1.62
C THR A 116 33.59 4.37 -2.26
N SER A 117 34.59 3.54 -1.92
CA SER A 117 34.63 2.15 -2.38
C SER A 117 33.48 1.36 -1.75
N LEU A 118 32.76 0.57 -2.54
CA LEU A 118 31.71 -0.34 -2.08
C LEU A 118 32.22 -1.78 -2.06
N ASN A 119 31.84 -2.54 -1.04
CA ASN A 119 32.14 -3.97 -0.97
C ASN A 119 31.14 -4.76 -1.82
N VAL A 120 31.65 -5.62 -2.70
CA VAL A 120 30.85 -6.35 -3.70
C VAL A 120 31.01 -7.85 -3.48
N GLN A 121 29.90 -8.57 -3.55
CA GLN A 121 29.86 -10.03 -3.64
C GLN A 121 29.26 -10.43 -4.99
N PHE A 122 29.84 -11.41 -5.69
CA PHE A 122 29.32 -11.93 -6.95
C PHE A 122 29.26 -13.46 -6.90
N GLY A 123 28.11 -14.03 -7.25
CA GLY A 123 27.86 -15.47 -7.23
C GLY A 123 27.61 -16.03 -5.83
N ASP A 124 26.98 -17.20 -5.79
CA ASP A 124 26.99 -18.07 -4.62
C ASP A 124 28.35 -18.78 -4.59
N ASN A 125 29.15 -18.52 -3.56
CA ASN A 125 30.54 -18.97 -3.49
C ASN A 125 30.67 -20.50 -3.61
N GLU A 126 31.13 -21.01 -4.75
CA GLU A 126 31.95 -22.22 -4.80
C GLU A 126 33.43 -21.83 -4.97
N GLN A 127 33.97 -21.17 -3.95
CA GLN A 127 35.41 -21.27 -3.68
C GLN A 127 35.63 -22.60 -2.97
N PRO A 128 36.63 -23.44 -3.33
CA PRO A 128 36.73 -24.80 -2.82
C PRO A 128 36.64 -24.76 -1.30
N ALA A 129 35.61 -25.43 -0.78
CA ALA A 129 35.30 -25.42 0.63
C ALA A 129 36.53 -25.90 1.38
N CYS A 130 37.12 -25.02 2.18
CA CYS A 130 37.99 -25.45 3.25
C CYS A 130 37.12 -26.18 4.28
N ILE A 131 36.91 -27.49 4.10
CA ILE A 131 36.10 -28.33 4.98
C ILE A 131 36.78 -28.62 6.33
N SER A 132 38.06 -28.26 6.44
CA SER A 132 38.87 -28.40 7.65
C SER A 132 38.97 -27.07 8.39
N GLN A 133 39.25 -27.11 9.70
CA GLN A 133 39.44 -25.89 10.49
C GLN A 133 40.67 -25.09 10.05
N VAL A 134 41.67 -25.77 9.50
CA VAL A 134 42.85 -25.21 8.84
C VAL A 134 43.02 -25.88 7.48
N CYS A 135 43.13 -25.12 6.41
CA CYS A 135 43.52 -25.63 5.10
C CYS A 135 44.88 -25.10 4.70
N LEU A 136 45.68 -25.97 4.09
CA LEU A 136 47.07 -25.71 3.77
C LEU A 136 47.31 -25.92 2.27
N GLU A 137 48.06 -25.00 1.68
CA GLU A 137 48.44 -25.05 0.27
C GLU A 137 49.94 -24.75 0.14
N LEU A 138 50.63 -25.47 -0.74
CA LEU A 138 52.05 -25.24 -1.00
C LEU A 138 52.22 -24.44 -2.29
N ASP A 139 52.75 -23.22 -2.19
CA ASP A 139 53.20 -22.43 -3.33
C ASP A 139 54.73 -22.37 -3.35
N GLY A 140 55.34 -23.30 -4.09
CA GLY A 140 56.79 -23.44 -4.18
C GLY A 140 57.45 -23.79 -2.84
N GLY A 141 58.03 -22.79 -2.17
CA GLY A 141 58.64 -22.93 -0.84
C GLY A 141 57.76 -22.43 0.30
N SER A 142 56.65 -21.77 0.00
CA SER A 142 55.79 -21.11 0.98
C SER A 142 54.61 -22.02 1.31
N LEU A 143 54.48 -22.42 2.57
CA LEU A 143 53.29 -23.15 3.04
C LEU A 143 52.26 -22.12 3.50
N ASN A 144 51.19 -21.96 2.72
CA ASN A 144 50.10 -21.04 2.98
C ASN A 144 49.01 -21.71 3.81
N TYR A 145 48.22 -20.90 4.53
CA TYR A 145 47.08 -21.37 5.32
C TYR A 145 45.86 -20.47 5.12
N LEU A 146 44.69 -21.10 5.24
CA LEU A 146 43.40 -20.47 5.51
C LEU A 146 42.85 -21.12 6.77
N SER A 147 42.59 -20.35 7.82
CA SER A 147 42.11 -20.86 9.10
C SER A 147 40.91 -20.10 9.62
N MET A 148 39.91 -20.83 10.10
CA MET A 148 38.76 -20.24 10.82
C MET A 148 39.04 -20.07 12.31
N GLU A 149 40.13 -20.67 12.80
CA GLU A 149 40.49 -20.71 14.22
C GLU A 149 41.92 -20.17 14.46
N ASN A 150 42.20 -19.74 15.69
CA ASN A 150 43.55 -19.33 16.06
C ASN A 150 44.48 -20.54 16.16
N ILE A 151 45.66 -20.48 15.52
CA ILE A 151 46.65 -21.57 15.57
C ILE A 151 47.66 -21.27 16.68
N ALA A 152 47.71 -22.11 17.72
CA ALA A 152 48.62 -21.99 18.87
C ALA A 152 49.89 -22.86 18.75
N GLY A 153 49.92 -23.79 17.80
CA GLY A 153 51.03 -24.70 17.56
C GLY A 153 50.78 -25.55 16.33
N PHE A 154 51.85 -25.93 15.63
CA PHE A 154 51.75 -26.87 14.52
C PHE A 154 52.98 -27.77 14.40
N GLN A 155 52.76 -28.96 13.85
CA GLN A 155 53.79 -29.93 13.50
C GLN A 155 53.39 -30.62 12.20
N PHE A 156 54.37 -30.91 11.35
CA PHE A 156 54.21 -31.86 10.25
C PHE A 156 55.51 -32.62 10.02
N SER A 157 55.38 -33.81 9.44
CA SER A 157 56.48 -34.67 9.01
C SER A 157 56.90 -34.35 7.58
N HIS A 158 58.15 -34.65 7.25
CA HIS A 158 58.63 -34.63 5.87
C HIS A 158 59.61 -35.78 5.62
N ASN A 159 59.72 -36.24 4.37
CA ASN A 159 60.61 -37.35 3.99
C ASN A 159 62.09 -36.94 3.74
N GLY A 160 62.51 -35.79 4.30
CA GLY A 160 63.84 -35.21 4.11
C GLY A 160 63.95 -34.10 3.05
N CYS A 161 62.83 -33.66 2.45
CA CYS A 161 62.88 -32.55 1.48
C CYS A 161 63.09 -31.16 2.11
N VAL A 162 62.67 -30.96 3.37
CA VAL A 162 62.86 -29.70 4.10
C VAL A 162 64.26 -29.65 4.69
N GLU A 163 65.06 -28.69 4.25
CA GLU A 163 66.40 -28.39 4.79
C GLU A 163 66.36 -27.32 5.88
N SER A 164 65.39 -26.41 5.82
CA SER A 164 65.18 -25.34 6.80
C SER A 164 63.72 -24.89 6.82
N ALA A 165 63.21 -24.44 7.97
CA ALA A 165 61.89 -23.81 8.08
C ALA A 165 62.01 -22.53 8.91
N SER A 166 61.58 -21.39 8.38
CA SER A 166 61.61 -20.08 9.07
C SER A 166 60.69 -19.07 8.39
N GLY A 167 60.47 -17.88 8.96
CA GLY A 167 59.63 -16.87 8.31
C GLY A 167 58.13 -17.11 8.48
N GLY A 168 57.33 -16.50 7.61
CA GLY A 168 55.87 -16.52 7.64
C GLY A 168 55.25 -15.90 8.89
N ASP A 169 53.94 -16.11 9.03
CA ASP A 169 53.14 -15.70 10.17
C ASP A 169 53.54 -16.42 11.46
N ALA A 170 54.13 -17.62 11.37
CA ALA A 170 54.72 -18.29 12.51
C ALA A 170 55.82 -17.41 13.15
N THR A 171 56.80 -16.95 12.37
CA THR A 171 57.89 -16.13 12.93
C THR A 171 57.38 -14.73 13.32
N SER A 172 56.48 -14.15 12.53
CA SER A 172 55.90 -12.82 12.80
C SER A 172 55.09 -12.77 14.10
N ASN A 173 54.36 -13.84 14.42
CA ASN A 173 53.62 -13.98 15.68
C ASN A 173 54.47 -14.56 16.83
N GLY A 174 55.79 -14.67 16.64
CA GLY A 174 56.73 -15.02 17.71
C GLY A 174 56.83 -16.51 18.01
N PHE A 175 56.48 -17.38 17.06
CA PHE A 175 56.69 -18.83 17.20
C PHE A 175 58.17 -19.15 17.03
N THR A 176 58.63 -20.13 17.80
CA THR A 176 59.91 -20.79 17.57
C THR A 176 59.69 -21.92 16.58
N VAL A 177 60.17 -21.76 15.35
CA VAL A 177 60.13 -22.79 14.30
C VAL A 177 61.43 -23.58 14.32
N SER A 178 61.32 -24.91 14.31
CA SER A 178 62.46 -25.83 14.26
C SER A 178 62.22 -26.92 13.21
N ALA A 179 63.08 -26.96 12.20
CA ALA A 179 63.17 -28.07 11.26
C ALA A 179 64.21 -29.09 11.73
N SER A 180 63.83 -30.35 11.76
CA SER A 180 64.70 -31.50 11.98
C SER A 180 64.87 -32.28 10.66
N GLY A 181 65.53 -33.44 10.69
CA GLY A 181 65.69 -34.26 9.48
C GLY A 181 64.40 -34.90 8.96
N THR A 182 63.32 -34.92 9.76
CA THR A 182 62.07 -35.62 9.42
C THR A 182 60.79 -34.90 9.84
N ALA A 183 60.90 -33.75 10.51
CA ALA A 183 59.73 -33.03 11.02
C ALA A 183 60.03 -31.54 11.19
N VAL A 184 59.01 -30.72 10.94
CA VAL A 184 58.96 -29.30 11.27
C VAL A 184 58.02 -29.13 12.45
N LEU A 185 58.48 -28.42 13.48
CA LEU A 185 57.72 -28.13 14.68
C LEU A 185 57.76 -26.62 14.95
N ALA A 186 56.61 -26.02 15.21
CA ALA A 186 56.50 -24.62 15.59
C ALA A 186 55.57 -24.45 16.78
N PHE A 187 56.05 -23.69 17.77
CA PHE A 187 55.29 -23.41 19.00
C PHE A 187 55.71 -22.08 19.64
N SER A 188 54.85 -21.52 20.49
CA SER A 188 55.15 -20.30 21.25
C SER A 188 55.35 -20.58 22.74
N PHE A 189 56.45 -20.10 23.33
CA PHE A 189 56.69 -20.16 24.77
C PHE A 189 55.90 -19.11 25.57
N SER A 190 55.35 -18.09 24.90
CA SER A 190 54.57 -17.02 25.52
C SER A 190 53.05 -17.25 25.43
N GLY A 191 52.62 -18.32 24.76
CA GLY A 191 51.21 -18.56 24.44
C GLY A 191 50.68 -17.63 23.34
N ALA A 192 51.55 -17.13 22.47
CA ALA A 192 51.12 -16.39 21.28
C ALA A 192 50.43 -17.35 20.30
N VAL A 193 49.47 -16.83 19.55
CA VAL A 193 48.73 -17.55 18.51
C VAL A 193 48.86 -16.82 17.18
N ILE A 194 48.75 -17.56 16.08
CA ILE A 194 48.52 -17.00 14.75
C ILE A 194 47.00 -16.81 14.64
N PRO A 195 46.50 -15.58 14.41
CA PRO A 195 45.06 -15.34 14.32
C PRO A 195 44.38 -16.11 13.18
N ALA A 196 43.09 -16.38 13.31
CA ALA A 196 42.25 -16.84 12.20
C ALA A 196 42.34 -15.86 11.00
N GLY A 197 42.32 -16.40 9.79
CA GLY A 197 42.55 -15.66 8.55
C GLY A 197 43.36 -16.45 7.53
N GLU A 198 43.89 -15.75 6.54
CA GLU A 198 44.73 -16.31 5.48
C GLU A 198 46.14 -15.70 5.50
N GLY A 199 47.13 -16.47 5.06
CA GLY A 199 48.50 -15.99 4.93
C GLY A 199 49.53 -17.08 4.67
N THR A 200 50.81 -16.72 4.71
CA THR A 200 51.91 -17.68 4.63
C THR A 200 52.29 -18.15 6.03
N LEU A 201 52.02 -19.42 6.35
CA LEU A 201 52.25 -20.00 7.67
C LEU A 201 53.74 -20.04 8.00
N VAL A 202 54.54 -20.60 7.09
CA VAL A 202 56.00 -20.78 7.24
C VAL A 202 56.68 -20.92 5.87
N GLU A 203 57.89 -20.38 5.74
CA GLU A 203 58.73 -20.60 4.56
C GLU A 203 59.63 -21.82 4.74
N LEU A 204 59.57 -22.74 3.79
CA LEU A 204 60.34 -23.98 3.75
C LEU A 204 61.46 -23.86 2.71
N GLY A 205 62.68 -24.01 3.16
CA GLY A 205 63.86 -24.13 2.30
C GLY A 205 64.13 -25.60 1.97
N GLY A 206 64.30 -25.91 0.69
CA GLY A 206 64.55 -27.26 0.18
C GLY A 206 63.92 -27.46 -1.19
N THR A 207 63.81 -28.72 -1.63
CA THR A 207 63.06 -29.10 -2.86
C THR A 207 61.73 -29.71 -2.43
N ILE A 208 60.74 -28.88 -2.16
CA ILE A 208 59.46 -29.27 -1.57
C ILE A 208 58.43 -29.59 -2.66
N THR A 209 57.67 -30.66 -2.46
CA THR A 209 56.51 -31.07 -3.25
C THR A 209 55.42 -31.55 -2.29
N ASP A 210 54.16 -31.60 -2.72
CA ASP A 210 53.03 -31.96 -1.85
C ASP A 210 53.22 -33.33 -1.18
N ASP A 211 53.60 -34.36 -1.94
CA ASP A 211 53.94 -35.71 -1.45
C ASP A 211 55.06 -35.76 -0.39
N CYS A 212 55.81 -34.67 -0.21
CA CYS A 212 56.85 -34.62 0.79
C CYS A 212 56.30 -34.44 2.21
N LEU A 213 55.24 -33.65 2.37
CA LEU A 213 54.73 -33.24 3.66
C LEU A 213 53.62 -34.20 4.10
N SER A 214 53.61 -34.59 5.38
CA SER A 214 52.60 -35.51 5.90
C SER A 214 52.41 -35.35 7.41
N ASN A 215 51.41 -36.02 7.99
CA ASN A 215 51.15 -36.03 9.44
C ASN A 215 51.03 -34.62 10.04
N PHE A 216 50.15 -33.80 9.48
CA PHE A 216 49.85 -32.47 9.99
C PHE A 216 49.12 -32.56 11.33
N VAL A 217 49.62 -31.84 12.33
CA VAL A 217 49.05 -31.75 13.67
C VAL A 217 49.02 -30.29 14.04
N PHE A 218 47.82 -29.72 14.15
CA PHE A 218 47.62 -28.33 14.52
C PHE A 218 46.86 -28.26 15.83
N SER A 219 47.21 -27.27 16.65
CA SER A 219 46.54 -27.03 17.93
C SER A 219 46.05 -25.60 18.03
N GLY A 220 44.82 -25.43 18.50
CA GLY A 220 44.24 -24.14 18.85
C GLY A 220 44.57 -23.72 20.28
N GLU A 221 43.96 -22.62 20.71
CA GLU A 221 44.14 -22.08 22.06
C GLU A 221 43.80 -23.13 23.14
N GLY A 222 44.63 -23.25 24.16
CA GLY A 222 44.46 -24.27 25.20
C GLY A 222 44.83 -25.71 24.80
N GLY A 223 45.37 -25.92 23.60
CA GLY A 223 45.82 -27.23 23.11
C GLY A 223 44.71 -28.08 22.51
N THR A 224 43.61 -27.45 22.08
CA THR A 224 42.55 -28.11 21.31
C THR A 224 43.12 -28.60 19.98
N SER A 225 42.78 -29.81 19.55
CA SER A 225 43.21 -30.31 18.23
C SER A 225 42.42 -29.61 17.14
N LEU A 226 43.09 -29.14 16.09
CA LEU A 226 42.45 -28.59 14.89
C LEU A 226 42.52 -29.59 13.74
N THR A 227 41.44 -29.73 12.99
CA THR A 227 41.41 -30.53 11.75
C THR A 227 42.12 -29.80 10.62
N VAL A 228 42.93 -30.52 9.85
CA VAL A 228 43.79 -29.94 8.81
C VAL A 228 43.58 -30.64 7.48
N GLY A 229 43.32 -29.86 6.42
CA GLY A 229 43.37 -30.32 5.03
C GLY A 229 44.65 -29.83 4.36
N PHE A 230 45.34 -30.68 3.60
CA PHE A 230 46.54 -30.31 2.85
C PHE A 230 46.51 -30.96 1.47
N GLY A 231 46.76 -30.17 0.42
CA GLY A 231 46.71 -30.64 -0.96
C GLY A 231 45.27 -30.85 -1.42
N GLY A 232 44.83 -30.07 -2.41
CA GLY A 232 43.54 -30.34 -3.05
C GLY A 232 43.61 -31.66 -3.80
N GLY A 233 43.01 -32.72 -3.26
CA GLY A 233 42.75 -33.96 -4.00
C GLY A 233 43.27 -35.27 -3.42
N ASP A 234 43.51 -35.39 -2.12
CA ASP A 234 43.72 -36.71 -1.51
C ASP A 234 42.36 -37.38 -1.26
N GLU A 235 41.97 -38.21 -2.23
CA GLU A 235 40.92 -39.22 -2.12
C GLU A 235 41.11 -40.02 -0.82
N PRO A 236 40.04 -40.19 0.00
CA PRO A 236 40.13 -40.91 1.26
C PRO A 236 40.59 -42.36 1.06
N PRO A 237 41.17 -43.00 2.10
CA PRO A 237 41.56 -44.41 2.06
C PRO A 237 40.38 -45.27 1.62
N PRO A 238 40.59 -46.47 1.00
CA PRO A 238 39.50 -47.31 0.51
C PRO A 238 38.63 -47.77 1.68
N CYS A 239 37.62 -46.98 1.95
CA CYS A 239 36.39 -47.34 2.61
C CYS A 239 35.46 -47.92 1.54
N ASP A 240 34.50 -48.74 1.97
CA ASP A 240 33.39 -49.06 1.08
C ASP A 240 32.58 -47.77 0.94
N ASP A 241 32.27 -47.40 -0.30
CA ASP A 241 31.41 -46.30 -0.69
C ASP A 241 30.37 -46.93 -1.61
N ILE A 242 29.27 -47.40 -1.00
CA ILE A 242 28.31 -48.28 -1.68
C ILE A 242 27.41 -47.51 -2.64
N ASP A 243 27.09 -46.26 -2.31
CA ASP A 243 26.23 -45.37 -3.10
C ASP A 243 27.01 -44.43 -4.03
N ASN A 244 28.32 -44.28 -3.84
CA ASN A 244 29.23 -43.42 -4.62
C ASN A 244 28.94 -41.93 -4.42
N ASP A 245 28.69 -41.50 -3.18
CA ASP A 245 28.49 -40.09 -2.82
C ASP A 245 29.79 -39.38 -2.37
N ASP A 246 30.94 -40.06 -2.53
CA ASP A 246 32.28 -39.64 -2.12
C ASP A 246 32.46 -39.50 -0.59
N ILE A 247 31.50 -40.00 0.20
CA ILE A 247 31.59 -40.18 1.66
C ILE A 247 31.78 -41.68 1.95
N CYS A 248 32.64 -41.98 2.91
CA CYS A 248 32.89 -43.36 3.32
C CYS A 248 31.74 -43.93 4.16
N ASP A 249 31.24 -45.14 3.85
CA ASP A 249 30.14 -45.84 4.56
C ASP A 249 30.32 -45.93 6.10
N ASP A 250 31.56 -45.87 6.62
CA ASP A 250 31.86 -45.99 8.05
C ASP A 250 31.73 -44.68 8.84
N ILE A 251 31.69 -43.55 8.13
CA ILE A 251 31.43 -42.21 8.66
C ILE A 251 30.25 -41.53 7.98
N ASP A 252 29.65 -42.17 6.97
CA ASP A 252 28.46 -41.72 6.31
C ASP A 252 27.22 -42.06 7.14
N ASP A 253 26.43 -41.02 7.40
CA ASP A 253 25.18 -41.12 8.14
C ASP A 253 24.04 -41.70 7.27
N CYS A 254 24.22 -41.78 5.94
CA CYS A 254 23.24 -42.32 5.01
C CYS A 254 23.83 -43.09 3.81
N ILE A 255 23.96 -44.41 3.98
CA ILE A 255 24.29 -45.30 2.87
C ILE A 255 23.08 -45.44 1.92
N GLY A 256 23.00 -44.62 0.89
CA GLY A 256 22.02 -44.57 -0.17
C GLY A 256 21.84 -43.16 -0.75
N GLU A 257 20.60 -42.81 -1.09
CA GLU A 257 20.25 -41.43 -1.42
C GLU A 257 19.31 -40.88 -0.35
N TYR A 258 19.51 -39.61 0.02
CA TYR A 258 18.48 -38.87 0.75
C TYR A 258 17.29 -38.61 -0.17
N ASP A 259 16.09 -38.82 0.36
CA ASP A 259 14.88 -38.39 -0.34
C ASP A 259 14.65 -36.87 -0.18
N ASP A 260 13.60 -36.34 -0.83
CA ASP A 260 13.21 -34.92 -0.74
C ASP A 260 12.90 -34.46 0.71
N CYS A 261 12.81 -35.40 1.66
CA CYS A 261 12.56 -35.18 3.07
C CYS A 261 13.81 -35.24 3.94
N GLY A 262 14.99 -35.44 3.35
CA GLY A 262 16.23 -35.64 4.07
C GLY A 262 16.23 -36.94 4.88
N ILE A 263 15.39 -37.91 4.52
CA ILE A 263 15.37 -39.24 5.13
C ILE A 263 16.21 -40.17 4.25
N CYS A 264 17.19 -40.80 4.87
CA CYS A 264 18.04 -41.77 4.18
C CYS A 264 17.23 -42.96 3.64
N ASN A 265 17.34 -43.23 2.33
CA ASN A 265 16.54 -44.24 1.63
C ASN A 265 15.03 -44.11 1.91
N GLY A 266 14.55 -42.88 2.08
CA GLY A 266 13.14 -42.62 2.32
C GLY A 266 12.27 -42.82 1.09
N ASP A 267 10.96 -42.93 1.31
CA ASP A 267 9.97 -43.10 0.24
C ASP A 267 9.65 -41.77 -0.49
N GLY A 268 10.29 -40.66 -0.11
CA GLY A 268 10.01 -39.31 -0.58
C GLY A 268 8.74 -38.71 0.01
N ILE A 269 8.27 -37.63 -0.62
CA ILE A 269 7.00 -37.00 -0.24
C ILE A 269 5.85 -37.97 -0.54
N PRO A 270 4.98 -38.30 0.43
CA PRO A 270 3.85 -39.18 0.20
C PRO A 270 2.94 -38.70 -0.93
N SER A 271 2.40 -39.63 -1.72
CA SER A 271 1.53 -39.30 -2.86
C SER A 271 0.29 -38.52 -2.42
N GLY A 272 0.11 -37.31 -2.98
CA GLY A 272 -1.00 -36.40 -2.66
C GLY A 272 -0.66 -35.36 -1.58
N ASN A 273 0.56 -35.41 -1.07
CA ASN A 273 1.11 -34.41 -0.15
C ASN A 273 2.09 -33.51 -0.89
N CYS A 274 2.28 -32.31 -0.34
CA CYS A 274 3.20 -31.30 -0.87
C CYS A 274 4.46 -31.13 -0.02
N ASP A 275 4.50 -31.75 1.16
CA ASP A 275 5.68 -31.80 2.01
C ASP A 275 5.78 -33.11 2.80
N CYS A 276 6.90 -33.23 3.51
CA CYS A 276 7.28 -34.36 4.32
C CYS A 276 6.52 -34.50 5.64
N ASN A 277 5.78 -33.45 6.03
CA ASN A 277 4.93 -33.48 7.23
C ASN A 277 3.55 -34.05 6.93
N GLY A 278 3.26 -34.38 5.66
CA GLY A 278 1.97 -34.85 5.24
C GLY A 278 0.96 -33.71 5.08
N ASN A 279 1.43 -32.50 4.77
CA ASN A 279 0.54 -31.40 4.39
C ASN A 279 0.03 -31.60 2.96
N ILE A 280 -1.11 -31.00 2.65
CA ILE A 280 -1.73 -30.97 1.33
C ILE A 280 -1.80 -29.49 0.91
N GLU A 281 -1.71 -29.22 -0.39
CA GLU A 281 -1.90 -27.88 -0.91
C GLU A 281 -3.32 -27.40 -0.62
N ASP A 282 -3.43 -26.15 -0.17
CA ASP A 282 -4.71 -25.47 -0.13
C ASP A 282 -5.15 -25.03 -1.53
N CYS A 283 -6.31 -24.37 -1.65
CA CYS A 283 -6.80 -23.93 -2.96
C CYS A 283 -5.97 -22.80 -3.61
N LEU A 284 -4.98 -22.21 -2.92
CA LEU A 284 -3.98 -21.29 -3.49
C LEU A 284 -2.69 -22.02 -3.91
N GLY A 285 -2.62 -23.34 -3.76
CA GLY A 285 -1.41 -24.12 -4.01
C GLY A 285 -0.37 -24.00 -2.89
N ILE A 286 -0.74 -23.47 -1.72
CA ILE A 286 0.19 -23.33 -0.59
C ILE A 286 0.15 -24.60 0.23
N CYS A 287 1.32 -25.23 0.39
CA CYS A 287 1.43 -26.45 1.17
C CYS A 287 1.11 -26.22 2.65
N GLY A 288 0.09 -26.91 3.16
CA GLY A 288 -0.36 -26.76 4.56
C GLY A 288 -1.03 -25.41 4.84
N GLY A 289 -1.45 -24.70 3.79
CA GLY A 289 -2.21 -23.48 3.94
C GLY A 289 -3.63 -23.72 4.46
N GLU A 290 -4.27 -22.66 4.95
CA GLU A 290 -5.62 -22.70 5.51
C GLU A 290 -6.68 -22.22 4.51
N ALA A 291 -6.29 -21.93 3.25
CA ALA A 291 -7.21 -21.35 2.29
C ALA A 291 -8.29 -22.37 1.86
N VAL A 292 -9.56 -21.94 1.89
CA VAL A 292 -10.71 -22.79 1.55
C VAL A 292 -11.51 -22.14 0.42
N GLU A 293 -12.01 -22.96 -0.51
CA GLU A 293 -12.95 -22.48 -1.53
C GLU A 293 -14.26 -22.04 -0.88
N ASP A 294 -14.75 -20.86 -1.29
CA ASP A 294 -16.10 -20.41 -0.95
C ASP A 294 -17.17 -21.14 -1.77
N GLU A 295 -18.44 -20.78 -1.57
CA GLU A 295 -19.58 -21.31 -2.33
C GLU A 295 -19.49 -21.06 -3.85
N CYS A 296 -18.61 -20.15 -4.30
CA CYS A 296 -18.34 -19.82 -5.69
C CYS A 296 -17.11 -20.53 -6.27
N GLY A 297 -16.43 -21.37 -5.48
CA GLY A 297 -15.21 -22.05 -5.88
C GLY A 297 -13.99 -21.11 -5.94
N ILE A 298 -14.06 -19.94 -5.30
CA ILE A 298 -12.96 -18.99 -5.20
C ILE A 298 -12.25 -19.21 -3.87
N CYS A 299 -10.94 -19.39 -3.93
CA CYS A 299 -10.14 -19.63 -2.75
C CYS A 299 -10.08 -18.41 -1.83
N ASN A 300 -10.47 -18.57 -0.56
CA ASN A 300 -10.70 -17.48 0.40
C ASN A 300 -11.61 -16.36 -0.14
N GLY A 301 -12.53 -16.70 -1.04
CA GLY A 301 -13.54 -15.75 -1.47
C GLY A 301 -14.54 -15.46 -0.34
N ASP A 302 -15.19 -14.32 -0.42
CA ASP A 302 -16.22 -13.92 0.53
C ASP A 302 -17.58 -14.60 0.25
N GLY A 303 -17.67 -15.43 -0.80
CA GLY A 303 -18.92 -15.94 -1.34
C GLY A 303 -19.66 -14.90 -2.19
N PRO A 304 -20.87 -15.23 -2.69
CA PRO A 304 -21.71 -14.26 -3.37
C PRO A 304 -22.33 -13.28 -2.35
N ASP A 305 -22.57 -12.04 -2.79
CA ASP A 305 -23.32 -11.06 -2.00
C ASP A 305 -24.75 -11.55 -1.71
N GLU A 306 -25.35 -11.06 -0.62
CA GLU A 306 -26.71 -11.42 -0.25
C GLU A 306 -27.68 -11.09 -1.40
N TYR A 307 -28.52 -12.05 -1.78
CA TYR A 307 -29.47 -12.02 -2.93
C TYR A 307 -28.86 -12.19 -4.32
N TYR A 308 -27.54 -12.37 -4.43
CA TYR A 308 -26.85 -12.61 -5.70
C TYR A 308 -26.34 -14.05 -5.82
N ASP A 309 -26.12 -14.49 -7.06
CA ASP A 309 -25.33 -15.68 -7.38
C ASP A 309 -23.84 -15.33 -7.58
N CYS A 310 -23.00 -16.35 -7.79
CA CYS A 310 -21.56 -16.18 -7.99
C CYS A 310 -21.15 -15.43 -9.26
N ASN A 311 -22.09 -15.17 -10.17
CA ASN A 311 -21.86 -14.37 -11.37
C ASN A 311 -22.39 -12.94 -11.20
N GLY A 312 -22.90 -12.58 -10.01
CA GLY A 312 -23.50 -11.29 -9.74
C GLY A 312 -24.90 -11.11 -10.34
N ASN A 313 -25.60 -12.20 -10.68
CA ASN A 313 -27.00 -12.11 -11.08
C ASN A 313 -27.90 -12.21 -9.84
N CYS A 314 -29.05 -11.55 -9.88
CA CYS A 314 -30.05 -11.69 -8.85
C CYS A 314 -30.61 -13.11 -8.80
N LEU A 315 -30.80 -13.61 -7.58
CA LEU A 315 -31.46 -14.90 -7.35
C LEU A 315 -32.96 -14.83 -7.70
N ASN A 316 -33.53 -13.64 -7.57
CA ASN A 316 -34.91 -13.32 -7.95
C ASN A 316 -34.96 -11.90 -8.52
N ASP A 317 -35.55 -11.78 -9.71
CA ASP A 317 -35.67 -10.56 -10.51
C ASP A 317 -36.92 -10.78 -11.37
N GLU A 318 -38.10 -10.40 -10.87
CA GLU A 318 -39.39 -10.74 -11.48
C GLU A 318 -39.71 -9.87 -12.71
N ASP A 319 -39.19 -8.65 -12.77
CA ASP A 319 -39.43 -7.67 -13.83
C ASP A 319 -38.25 -7.48 -14.80
N ASP A 320 -37.14 -8.19 -14.58
CA ASP A 320 -35.92 -8.21 -15.40
C ASP A 320 -35.23 -6.82 -15.48
N ASP A 321 -35.31 -6.01 -14.41
CA ASP A 321 -34.73 -4.67 -14.35
C ASP A 321 -33.26 -4.64 -13.87
N LEU A 322 -32.73 -5.81 -13.47
CA LEU A 322 -31.38 -6.05 -12.92
C LEU A 322 -31.17 -5.58 -11.48
N VAL A 323 -32.22 -5.19 -10.77
CA VAL A 323 -32.24 -4.99 -9.33
C VAL A 323 -32.91 -6.21 -8.70
N CYS A 324 -32.32 -6.76 -7.63
CA CYS A 324 -32.90 -7.95 -7.01
C CYS A 324 -34.18 -7.56 -6.28
N ASP A 325 -35.26 -8.33 -6.42
CA ASP A 325 -36.57 -8.06 -5.81
C ASP A 325 -36.49 -7.74 -4.30
N GLU A 326 -35.55 -8.36 -3.56
CA GLU A 326 -35.36 -8.10 -2.13
C GLU A 326 -34.75 -6.72 -1.81
N LEU A 327 -34.14 -6.06 -2.80
CA LEU A 327 -33.51 -4.75 -2.74
C LEU A 327 -34.25 -3.71 -3.60
N ASP A 328 -35.26 -4.13 -4.34
CA ASP A 328 -36.03 -3.30 -5.24
C ASP A 328 -37.25 -2.71 -4.55
N ASP A 329 -37.33 -1.38 -4.54
CA ASP A 329 -38.46 -0.63 -4.00
C ASP A 329 -39.69 -0.74 -4.93
N CYS A 330 -39.52 -1.15 -6.19
CA CYS A 330 -40.58 -1.32 -7.16
C CYS A 330 -40.40 -2.51 -8.10
N ILE A 331 -40.93 -3.66 -7.69
CA ILE A 331 -41.04 -4.83 -8.56
C ILE A 331 -42.08 -4.55 -9.67
N GLY A 332 -41.65 -4.12 -10.84
CA GLY A 332 -42.43 -3.76 -12.02
C GLY A 332 -41.94 -2.49 -12.72
N GLU A 333 -42.84 -1.79 -13.41
CA GLU A 333 -42.50 -0.51 -14.03
C GLU A 333 -43.13 0.65 -13.24
N TYR A 334 -42.37 1.71 -13.03
CA TYR A 334 -42.91 3.00 -12.65
C TYR A 334 -43.77 3.57 -13.79
N ASP A 335 -44.92 4.15 -13.45
CA ASP A 335 -45.71 4.91 -14.42
C ASP A 335 -45.18 6.34 -14.59
N ASP A 336 -45.83 7.13 -15.45
CA ASP A 336 -45.46 8.55 -15.69
C ASP A 336 -45.56 9.43 -14.41
N CYS A 337 -46.12 8.91 -13.31
CA CYS A 337 -46.19 9.57 -12.00
C CYS A 337 -45.06 9.14 -11.05
N GLU A 338 -44.12 8.30 -11.49
CA GLU A 338 -43.12 7.65 -10.62
C GLU A 338 -43.77 6.77 -9.53
N ILE A 339 -44.98 6.24 -9.78
CA ILE A 339 -45.64 5.29 -8.88
C ILE A 339 -45.41 3.88 -9.39
N CYS A 340 -44.90 3.02 -8.49
CA CYS A 340 -44.67 1.63 -8.81
C CYS A 340 -45.96 0.90 -9.21
N ASN A 341 -45.98 0.29 -10.40
CA ASN A 341 -47.15 -0.37 -10.98
C ASN A 341 -48.41 0.52 -10.97
N GLY A 342 -48.22 1.84 -11.11
CA GLY A 342 -49.29 2.81 -11.11
C GLY A 342 -50.22 2.65 -12.32
N ASP A 343 -51.47 3.09 -12.17
CA ASP A 343 -52.48 3.05 -13.23
C ASP A 343 -52.52 4.33 -14.09
N GLY A 344 -51.55 5.23 -13.90
CA GLY A 344 -51.42 6.51 -14.61
C GLY A 344 -52.52 7.53 -14.31
N SER A 345 -53.31 7.33 -13.25
CA SER A 345 -54.52 8.13 -13.01
C SER A 345 -54.31 9.40 -12.17
N ILE A 346 -53.09 9.66 -11.68
CA ILE A 346 -52.78 10.74 -10.73
C ILE A 346 -51.78 11.78 -11.27
N CYS A 347 -51.26 11.63 -12.49
CA CYS A 347 -50.21 12.49 -13.06
C CYS A 347 -50.79 13.74 -13.74
N SER A 348 -51.90 14.28 -13.22
CA SER A 348 -52.48 15.50 -13.75
C SER A 348 -51.78 16.69 -13.09
N ASP A 349 -51.17 17.57 -13.90
CA ASP A 349 -50.69 18.88 -13.45
C ASP A 349 -51.74 19.54 -12.53
N PRO A 350 -51.33 20.15 -11.41
CA PRO A 350 -52.28 20.77 -10.51
C PRO A 350 -53.08 21.85 -11.25
N ASP A 351 -54.40 21.80 -11.06
CA ASP A 351 -55.33 22.76 -11.64
C ASP A 351 -55.08 24.18 -11.10
N VAL A 352 -54.64 24.27 -9.83
CA VAL A 352 -54.40 25.50 -9.09
C VAL A 352 -53.08 25.43 -8.32
N TYR A 353 -52.17 26.36 -8.61
CA TYR A 353 -50.99 26.64 -7.80
C TYR A 353 -51.30 27.77 -6.83
N LEU A 354 -50.91 27.64 -5.57
CA LEU A 354 -51.11 28.62 -4.51
C LEU A 354 -49.76 29.06 -3.94
N SER A 355 -49.64 30.34 -3.61
CA SER A 355 -48.46 30.90 -2.93
C SER A 355 -48.86 32.00 -1.96
N LEU A 356 -48.07 32.20 -0.91
CA LEU A 356 -48.31 33.22 0.09
C LEU A 356 -47.34 34.40 -0.09
N ASN A 357 -47.85 35.63 -0.15
CA ASN A 357 -47.02 36.84 -0.11
C ASN A 357 -47.50 37.74 1.03
N GLY A 358 -46.84 37.61 2.19
CA GLY A 358 -47.27 38.25 3.42
C GLY A 358 -48.64 37.75 3.88
N ASN A 359 -49.67 38.56 3.71
CA ASN A 359 -51.05 38.25 4.11
C ASN A 359 -51.94 37.88 2.92
N ASP A 360 -51.41 37.91 1.70
CA ASP A 360 -52.17 37.68 0.47
C ASP A 360 -51.94 36.25 -0.01
N LEU A 361 -53.01 35.45 -0.06
CA LEU A 361 -52.99 34.12 -0.67
C LEU A 361 -53.23 34.29 -2.17
N ASN A 362 -52.18 34.05 -2.96
CA ASN A 362 -52.21 34.17 -4.41
C ASN A 362 -52.50 32.81 -5.05
N TYR A 363 -53.02 32.85 -6.28
CA TYR A 363 -53.28 31.66 -7.09
C TYR A 363 -52.83 31.87 -8.53
N THR A 364 -52.42 30.78 -9.17
CA THR A 364 -52.34 30.64 -10.63
C THR A 364 -53.12 29.38 -11.00
N SER A 365 -54.19 29.55 -11.78
CA SER A 365 -55.11 28.46 -12.12
C SER A 365 -55.28 28.32 -13.62
N SER A 366 -55.24 27.08 -14.12
CA SER A 366 -55.52 26.76 -15.52
C SER A 366 -57.03 26.64 -15.80
N VAL A 367 -57.84 26.60 -14.74
CA VAL A 367 -59.31 26.41 -14.79
C VAL A 367 -60.06 27.44 -13.94
N ASN A 368 -61.38 27.53 -14.12
CA ASN A 368 -62.22 28.41 -13.33
C ASN A 368 -62.45 27.83 -11.92
N ILE A 369 -62.31 28.66 -10.88
CA ILE A 369 -62.55 28.28 -9.48
C ILE A 369 -63.97 28.72 -9.09
N ALA A 370 -64.83 27.77 -8.73
CA ALA A 370 -66.23 28.01 -8.35
C ALA A 370 -66.45 28.06 -6.82
N GLY A 371 -65.49 27.57 -6.04
CA GLY A 371 -65.54 27.53 -4.59
C GLY A 371 -64.23 27.00 -4.02
N PHE A 372 -63.85 27.49 -2.85
CA PHE A 372 -62.66 27.00 -2.15
C PHE A 372 -62.85 27.00 -0.63
N GLN A 373 -62.12 26.10 0.02
CA GLN A 373 -62.01 25.97 1.46
C GLN A 373 -60.58 25.62 1.83
N PHE A 374 -60.11 26.10 2.98
CA PHE A 374 -58.91 25.60 3.62
C PHE A 374 -59.03 25.70 5.15
N SER A 375 -58.32 24.82 5.84
CA SER A 375 -58.13 24.83 7.29
C SER A 375 -56.98 25.75 7.69
N HIS A 376 -57.00 26.24 8.92
CA HIS A 376 -55.86 26.94 9.52
C HIS A 376 -55.75 26.63 11.02
N ASN A 377 -54.53 26.68 11.57
CA ASN A 377 -54.25 26.36 12.98
C ASN A 377 -54.51 27.53 13.97
N GLY A 378 -55.35 28.49 13.58
CA GLY A 378 -55.68 29.68 14.37
C GLY A 378 -54.93 30.97 13.99
N CYS A 379 -54.10 30.96 12.94
CA CYS A 379 -53.40 32.19 12.50
C CYS A 379 -54.29 33.23 11.79
N VAL A 380 -55.38 32.79 11.14
CA VAL A 380 -56.32 33.68 10.42
C VAL A 380 -57.33 34.26 11.40
N GLU A 381 -57.31 35.59 11.56
CA GLU A 381 -58.28 36.35 12.36
C GLU A 381 -59.45 36.87 11.51
N SER A 382 -59.20 37.15 10.23
CA SER A 382 -60.20 37.58 9.25
C SER A 382 -59.79 37.20 7.83
N ALA A 383 -60.75 37.04 6.94
CA ALA A 383 -60.50 36.79 5.52
C ALA A 383 -61.44 37.67 4.68
N SER A 384 -60.89 38.44 3.75
CA SER A 384 -61.66 39.35 2.89
C SER A 384 -60.86 39.73 1.64
N GLY A 385 -61.44 40.54 0.74
CA GLY A 385 -60.68 41.09 -0.40
C GLY A 385 -60.41 40.08 -1.52
N GLY A 386 -59.39 40.37 -2.32
CA GLY A 386 -58.97 39.57 -3.47
C GLY A 386 -60.01 39.37 -4.59
N ASP A 387 -59.71 38.43 -5.46
CA ASP A 387 -60.56 37.99 -6.56
C ASP A 387 -61.82 37.27 -6.07
N ALA A 388 -61.78 36.66 -4.89
CA ALA A 388 -62.97 36.10 -4.24
C ALA A 388 -64.03 37.19 -4.01
N THR A 389 -63.68 38.30 -3.37
CA THR A 389 -64.63 39.40 -3.14
C THR A 389 -65.03 40.09 -4.44
N SER A 390 -64.08 40.29 -5.35
CA SER A 390 -64.30 40.97 -6.63
C SER A 390 -65.25 40.21 -7.57
N ASN A 391 -65.19 38.87 -7.56
CA ASN A 391 -66.11 38.00 -8.31
C ASN A 391 -67.39 37.65 -7.52
N GLY A 392 -67.61 38.29 -6.36
CA GLY A 392 -68.87 38.19 -5.61
C GLY A 392 -69.03 36.92 -4.78
N PHE A 393 -67.93 36.32 -4.31
CA PHE A 393 -67.97 35.20 -3.38
C PHE A 393 -68.38 35.69 -1.99
N THR A 394 -69.16 34.87 -1.30
CA THR A 394 -69.43 35.02 0.13
C THR A 394 -68.32 34.32 0.88
N ILE A 395 -67.55 35.08 1.67
CA ILE A 395 -66.44 34.59 2.47
C ILE A 395 -66.92 34.43 3.92
N SER A 396 -66.59 33.29 4.53
CA SER A 396 -66.84 32.98 5.92
C SER A 396 -65.56 32.46 6.56
N SER A 397 -64.97 33.24 7.47
CA SER A 397 -63.85 32.80 8.32
C SER A 397 -64.36 32.38 9.70
N SER A 398 -63.84 31.27 10.20
CA SER A 398 -64.08 30.75 11.56
C SER A 398 -62.75 30.65 12.31
N SER A 399 -62.71 29.98 13.47
CA SER A 399 -61.46 29.78 14.23
C SER A 399 -60.50 28.76 13.61
N SER A 400 -60.95 27.96 12.64
CA SER A 400 -60.17 26.86 12.06
C SER A 400 -60.33 26.69 10.55
N THR A 401 -61.22 27.44 9.91
CA THR A 401 -61.60 27.22 8.51
C THR A 401 -62.00 28.53 7.86
N VAL A 402 -61.50 28.74 6.65
CA VAL A 402 -61.96 29.77 5.72
C VAL A 402 -62.70 29.08 4.59
N LEU A 403 -63.92 29.53 4.32
CA LEU A 403 -64.78 29.02 3.26
C LEU A 403 -65.24 30.17 2.37
N ALA A 404 -65.10 30.04 1.06
CA ALA A 404 -65.58 31.00 0.09
C ALA A 404 -66.35 30.32 -1.05
N PHE A 405 -67.56 30.81 -1.31
CA PHE A 405 -68.42 30.25 -2.36
C PHE A 405 -69.39 31.30 -2.92
N SER A 406 -69.95 31.05 -4.10
CA SER A 406 -70.93 31.95 -4.74
C SER A 406 -72.35 31.37 -4.76
N PHE A 407 -73.34 32.10 -4.23
CA PHE A 407 -74.76 31.72 -4.33
C PHE A 407 -75.37 31.95 -5.72
N SER A 408 -74.74 32.79 -6.55
CA SER A 408 -75.18 33.08 -7.91
C SER A 408 -74.54 32.18 -8.97
N GLY A 409 -73.62 31.30 -8.57
CA GLY A 409 -72.80 30.51 -9.49
C GLY A 409 -71.72 31.34 -10.20
N ALA A 410 -71.27 32.44 -9.59
CA ALA A 410 -70.11 33.16 -10.10
C ALA A 410 -68.83 32.35 -9.85
N VAL A 411 -67.85 32.49 -10.73
CA VAL A 411 -66.55 31.81 -10.66
C VAL A 411 -65.43 32.84 -10.69
N ILE A 412 -64.29 32.50 -10.11
CA ILE A 412 -63.02 33.18 -10.33
C ILE A 412 -62.44 32.60 -11.63
N PRO A 413 -62.22 33.41 -12.68
CA PRO A 413 -61.71 32.91 -13.95
C PRO A 413 -60.32 32.28 -13.84
N ALA A 414 -59.99 31.35 -14.74
CA ALA A 414 -58.62 30.88 -14.94
C ALA A 414 -57.66 32.06 -15.19
N GLY A 415 -56.47 32.00 -14.61
CA GLY A 415 -55.49 33.08 -14.61
C GLY A 415 -54.71 33.14 -13.31
N GLU A 416 -54.01 34.26 -13.09
CA GLU A 416 -53.22 34.54 -11.90
C GLU A 416 -53.78 35.75 -11.15
N GLY A 417 -53.68 35.76 -9.82
CA GLY A 417 -54.13 36.87 -8.99
C GLY A 417 -54.06 36.60 -7.50
N THR A 418 -54.56 37.55 -6.71
CA THR A 418 -54.74 37.37 -5.27
C THR A 418 -56.10 36.74 -5.02
N LEU A 419 -56.12 35.49 -4.55
CA LEU A 419 -57.35 34.75 -4.29
C LEU A 419 -58.14 35.41 -3.17
N ILE A 420 -57.47 35.69 -2.05
CA ILE A 420 -58.04 36.26 -0.83
C ILE A 420 -56.96 36.91 0.04
N GLU A 421 -57.33 37.99 0.74
CA GLU A 421 -56.47 38.67 1.71
C GLU A 421 -56.82 38.19 3.12
N LEU A 422 -55.82 37.73 3.88
CA LEU A 422 -55.96 37.13 5.20
C LEU A 422 -55.44 38.08 6.27
N GLY A 423 -56.30 38.55 7.17
CA GLY A 423 -55.87 39.29 8.36
C GLY A 423 -55.42 38.34 9.46
N GLY A 424 -54.22 38.55 9.98
CA GLY A 424 -53.61 37.71 11.03
C GLY A 424 -52.09 37.68 10.89
N VAL A 425 -51.45 36.74 11.61
CA VAL A 425 -50.00 36.46 11.46
C VAL A 425 -49.88 35.16 10.68
N ILE A 426 -49.89 35.26 9.35
CA ILE A 426 -49.94 34.09 8.46
C ILE A 426 -48.52 33.64 8.12
N THR A 427 -48.29 32.35 8.26
CA THR A 427 -47.09 31.62 7.86
C THR A 427 -47.49 30.43 7.01
N ASP A 428 -46.60 29.94 6.16
CA ASP A 428 -46.92 28.88 5.18
C ASP A 428 -47.37 27.58 5.86
N ASP A 429 -46.84 27.26 7.04
CA ASP A 429 -47.23 26.11 7.86
C ASP A 429 -48.60 26.27 8.56
N CYS A 430 -49.20 27.45 8.50
CA CYS A 430 -50.51 27.68 9.11
C CYS A 430 -51.66 27.11 8.29
N LEU A 431 -51.58 27.17 6.95
CA LEU A 431 -52.68 26.85 6.05
C LEU A 431 -52.61 25.38 5.65
N LEU A 432 -53.73 24.65 5.79
CA LEU A 432 -53.80 23.21 5.60
C LEU A 432 -55.12 22.83 4.91
N ASP A 433 -55.24 21.59 4.43
CA ASP A 433 -56.48 21.02 3.89
C ASP A 433 -57.17 21.87 2.81
N PHE A 434 -56.44 22.27 1.76
CA PHE A 434 -57.02 23.00 0.64
C PHE A 434 -58.01 22.11 -0.15
N VAL A 435 -59.21 22.63 -0.37
CA VAL A 435 -60.27 21.99 -1.15
C VAL A 435 -60.84 23.01 -2.13
N PHE A 436 -60.62 22.79 -3.42
CA PHE A 436 -61.10 23.66 -4.48
C PHE A 436 -62.08 22.91 -5.38
N SER A 437 -63.06 23.66 -5.88
CA SER A 437 -64.07 23.16 -6.79
C SER A 437 -64.13 24.02 -8.04
N GLY A 438 -64.22 23.37 -9.19
CA GLY A 438 -64.44 23.99 -10.48
C GLY A 438 -65.91 24.07 -10.83
N GLU A 439 -66.20 24.50 -12.05
CA GLU A 439 -67.55 24.58 -12.57
C GLU A 439 -68.28 23.23 -12.47
N ASN A 440 -69.56 23.26 -12.08
CA ASN A 440 -70.39 22.07 -11.84
C ASN A 440 -69.90 21.16 -10.68
N GLY A 441 -68.99 21.63 -9.82
CA GLY A 441 -68.55 20.89 -8.64
C GLY A 441 -67.48 19.83 -8.93
N THR A 442 -66.73 19.98 -10.02
CA THR A 442 -65.53 19.17 -10.25
C THR A 442 -64.50 19.46 -9.16
N SER A 443 -63.86 18.43 -8.60
CA SER A 443 -62.73 18.65 -7.68
C SER A 443 -61.54 19.17 -8.47
N LEU A 444 -60.83 20.16 -7.93
CA LEU A 444 -59.59 20.68 -8.52
C LEU A 444 -58.39 20.18 -7.72
N ILE A 445 -57.29 19.87 -8.41
CA ILE A 445 -56.01 19.49 -7.81
C ILE A 445 -55.25 20.77 -7.46
N ILE A 446 -54.71 20.85 -6.24
CA ILE A 446 -54.06 22.05 -5.72
C ILE A 446 -52.64 21.73 -5.29
N GLU A 447 -51.71 22.62 -5.61
CA GLU A 447 -50.35 22.65 -5.08
C GLU A 447 -50.13 23.96 -4.32
N PHE A 448 -49.47 23.91 -3.15
CA PHE A 448 -49.14 25.08 -2.35
C PHE A 448 -47.63 25.16 -2.18
N GLU A 449 -47.03 26.19 -2.75
CA GLU A 449 -45.58 26.42 -2.70
C GLU A 449 -45.23 27.01 -1.33
N ILE A 450 -44.40 26.28 -0.57
CA ILE A 450 -43.86 26.73 0.72
C ILE A 450 -42.57 27.48 0.43
N SER A 451 -42.51 28.76 0.78
CA SER A 451 -41.31 29.57 0.66
C SER A 451 -40.38 29.28 1.84
N ILE A 452 -39.44 28.34 1.68
CA ILE A 452 -38.35 28.15 2.63
C ILE A 452 -37.28 29.24 2.46
N ASP A 453 -37.44 30.35 3.18
CA ASP A 453 -36.39 31.37 3.26
C ASP A 453 -35.21 30.80 4.08
N SER A 454 -34.09 30.45 3.42
CA SER A 454 -32.94 29.81 4.07
C SER A 454 -32.24 30.76 5.04
N TYR A 455 -31.96 30.29 6.26
CA TYR A 455 -31.30 31.05 7.31
C TYR A 455 -29.80 31.25 7.01
N PHE A 456 -29.10 30.26 6.44
CA PHE A 456 -27.66 30.31 6.13
C PHE A 456 -27.42 30.57 4.64
N ASN A 457 -27.24 31.85 4.30
CA ASN A 457 -26.87 32.29 2.96
C ASN A 457 -25.34 32.43 2.84
N VAL A 458 -24.70 31.55 2.08
CA VAL A 458 -23.25 31.58 1.82
C VAL A 458 -22.95 32.64 0.75
N ASP A 459 -22.54 33.84 1.17
CA ASP A 459 -22.12 34.93 0.28
C ASP A 459 -20.59 35.06 0.30
N LEU A 460 -19.91 34.11 -0.36
CA LEU A 460 -18.45 34.09 -0.50
C LEU A 460 -18.04 33.98 -1.96
N VAL A 461 -16.87 34.54 -2.28
CA VAL A 461 -16.24 34.35 -3.58
C VAL A 461 -15.61 32.97 -3.61
N GLU A 462 -15.96 32.16 -4.60
CA GLU A 462 -15.34 30.85 -4.79
C GLU A 462 -13.84 30.99 -5.10
N THR A 463 -13.02 30.30 -4.32
CA THR A 463 -11.55 30.26 -4.48
C THR A 463 -11.10 29.10 -5.37
N GLY A 464 -11.97 28.13 -5.63
CA GLY A 464 -11.66 26.88 -6.32
C GLY A 464 -11.09 25.78 -5.42
N ASN A 465 -10.85 26.08 -4.13
CA ASN A 465 -10.46 25.11 -3.11
C ASN A 465 -11.63 24.86 -2.16
N PHE A 466 -11.90 23.57 -1.89
CA PHE A 466 -13.02 23.14 -1.09
C PHE A 466 -12.63 22.03 -0.14
N GLN A 467 -13.16 22.09 1.08
CA GLN A 467 -13.12 21.00 2.05
C GLN A 467 -14.48 20.30 2.10
N LEU A 468 -14.49 18.99 1.92
CA LEU A 468 -15.73 18.22 2.08
C LEU A 468 -16.00 17.94 3.57
N VAL A 469 -17.13 18.42 4.06
CA VAL A 469 -17.64 18.15 5.42
C VAL A 469 -18.82 17.20 5.32
N ILE A 470 -18.70 16.02 5.93
CA ILE A 470 -19.70 14.95 5.86
C ILE A 470 -20.41 14.77 7.20
N PHE A 471 -21.74 14.83 7.16
CA PHE A 471 -22.64 14.52 8.27
C PHE A 471 -23.24 13.13 8.05
N GLN A 472 -23.00 12.22 8.99
CA GLN A 472 -23.42 10.82 8.86
C GLN A 472 -24.83 10.58 9.44
N PRO A 473 -25.59 9.61 8.91
CA PRO A 473 -26.93 9.26 9.41
C PRO A 473 -27.00 8.87 10.89
N SER A 474 -25.85 8.56 11.52
CA SER A 474 -25.76 8.27 12.95
C SER A 474 -26.02 9.47 13.87
N ILE A 475 -26.16 10.69 13.33
CA ILE A 475 -26.47 11.89 14.11
C ILE A 475 -27.96 11.87 14.49
N SER A 476 -28.25 11.67 15.78
CA SER A 476 -29.62 11.56 16.29
C SER A 476 -30.16 12.87 16.91
N SER A 477 -29.46 13.98 16.71
CA SER A 477 -29.79 15.28 17.33
C SER A 477 -30.36 16.31 16.36
N LEU A 478 -30.53 15.95 15.08
CA LEU A 478 -31.07 16.79 14.02
C LEU A 478 -32.39 16.20 13.54
N ASP A 479 -33.40 17.03 13.34
CA ASP A 479 -34.70 16.66 12.79
C ASP A 479 -34.74 16.91 11.28
N LEU A 480 -35.63 16.20 10.56
CA LEU A 480 -35.79 16.38 9.10
C LEU A 480 -36.15 17.83 8.77
N GLY A 481 -35.41 18.44 7.85
CA GLY A 481 -35.57 19.84 7.45
C GLY A 481 -34.72 20.84 8.23
N ASP A 482 -33.91 20.39 9.21
CA ASP A 482 -32.97 21.28 9.91
C ASP A 482 -31.90 21.81 8.96
N GLU A 483 -31.63 23.12 9.03
CA GLU A 483 -30.58 23.76 8.24
C GLU A 483 -29.26 23.80 9.01
N ILE A 484 -28.17 23.41 8.35
CA ILE A 484 -26.82 23.33 8.91
C ILE A 484 -25.93 24.35 8.23
N GLY A 485 -25.34 25.26 9.02
CA GLY A 485 -24.27 26.17 8.58
C GLY A 485 -22.90 25.71 9.05
N VAL A 486 -21.92 25.67 8.15
CA VAL A 486 -20.51 25.37 8.43
C VAL A 486 -19.72 26.67 8.49
N PHE A 487 -19.09 26.94 9.63
CA PHE A 487 -18.33 28.15 9.86
C PHE A 487 -16.84 27.85 10.01
N ASP A 488 -16.00 28.63 9.32
CA ASP A 488 -14.58 28.72 9.63
C ASP A 488 -14.39 29.76 10.74
N ALA A 489 -13.89 29.32 11.89
CA ALA A 489 -13.62 30.19 13.03
C ALA A 489 -12.49 31.21 12.79
N ASN A 490 -11.63 30.97 11.81
CA ASN A 490 -10.53 31.86 11.42
C ASN A 490 -10.55 32.14 9.91
N GLY A 491 -11.73 32.27 9.30
CA GLY A 491 -11.89 32.68 7.91
C GLY A 491 -11.46 34.13 7.68
N ILE A 492 -11.21 34.50 6.42
CA ILE A 492 -10.76 35.84 6.04
C ILE A 492 -11.98 36.78 5.94
N LEU A 493 -12.04 37.77 6.83
CA LEU A 493 -13.07 38.81 6.81
C LEU A 493 -12.73 39.94 5.83
N GLU A 494 -11.44 40.27 5.72
CA GLU A 494 -10.92 41.28 4.81
C GLU A 494 -9.58 40.81 4.25
N SER A 495 -9.55 40.54 2.95
CA SER A 495 -8.34 40.12 2.23
C SER A 495 -7.33 41.28 2.15
N CYS A 496 -6.04 41.00 2.28
CA CYS A 496 -5.00 42.00 2.06
C CYS A 496 -4.26 41.76 0.75
N ASP A 497 -4.08 42.81 -0.07
CA ASP A 497 -3.15 42.79 -1.20
C ASP A 497 -1.87 43.56 -0.81
N PRO A 498 -0.71 42.88 -0.68
CA PRO A 498 0.56 43.53 -0.37
C PRO A 498 0.98 44.60 -1.41
N ALA A 499 0.59 44.46 -2.67
CA ALA A 499 0.88 45.43 -3.74
C ALA A 499 0.04 46.72 -3.59
N SER A 500 -1.12 46.64 -2.93
CA SER A 500 -1.98 47.78 -2.60
C SER A 500 -1.56 48.53 -1.32
N GLY A 501 -0.55 48.03 -0.60
CA GLY A 501 -0.02 48.65 0.63
C GLY A 501 -0.72 48.22 1.92
N CYS A 502 -1.55 47.17 1.86
CA CYS A 502 -2.11 46.53 3.05
C CYS A 502 -1.03 45.68 3.74
N VAL A 503 -1.03 45.64 5.08
CA VAL A 503 0.07 45.04 5.86
C VAL A 503 -0.28 43.67 6.43
N GLU A 504 -1.55 43.39 6.73
CA GLU A 504 -2.03 42.10 7.26
C GLU A 504 -3.54 41.90 6.96
N PRO A 505 -3.99 40.66 6.67
CA PRO A 505 -5.41 40.35 6.50
C PRO A 505 -6.13 40.24 7.85
N SER A 506 -7.45 40.44 7.87
CA SER A 506 -8.27 40.28 9.08
C SER A 506 -8.99 38.93 9.08
N TYR A 507 -8.91 38.21 10.19
CA TYR A 507 -9.54 36.90 10.38
C TYR A 507 -10.71 36.96 11.36
N GLY A 508 -11.68 36.07 11.19
CA GLY A 508 -12.80 35.87 12.10
C GLY A 508 -13.74 34.77 11.63
N GLU A 509 -14.92 34.69 12.25
CA GLU A 509 -15.91 33.66 11.91
C GLU A 509 -16.58 33.98 10.56
N VAL A 510 -16.53 33.03 9.62
CA VAL A 510 -17.08 33.15 8.26
C VAL A 510 -17.90 31.91 7.93
N LEU A 511 -19.11 32.09 7.40
CA LEU A 511 -19.94 30.99 6.89
C LEU A 511 -19.37 30.49 5.55
N VAL A 512 -18.86 29.27 5.51
CA VAL A 512 -18.15 28.69 4.35
C VAL A 512 -18.96 27.65 3.59
N GLY A 513 -20.10 27.20 4.14
CA GLY A 513 -21.01 26.26 3.49
C GLY A 513 -22.32 26.13 4.26
N SER A 514 -23.39 25.71 3.59
CA SER A 514 -24.67 25.37 4.22
C SER A 514 -25.35 24.18 3.53
N GLY A 515 -26.30 23.54 4.19
CA GLY A 515 -27.09 22.43 3.66
C GLY A 515 -28.28 22.06 4.56
N ILE A 516 -29.25 21.31 4.02
CA ILE A 516 -30.47 20.89 4.73
C ILE A 516 -30.36 19.40 5.09
N TRP A 517 -30.75 19.05 6.32
CA TRP A 517 -30.74 17.68 6.79
C TRP A 517 -31.99 16.90 6.32
N GLU A 518 -31.77 15.90 5.46
CA GLU A 518 -32.83 15.04 4.91
C GLU A 518 -32.92 13.67 5.61
N GLY A 519 -32.19 13.48 6.71
CA GLY A 519 -32.17 12.20 7.46
C GLY A 519 -31.26 11.13 6.85
N SER A 520 -30.61 11.43 5.74
CA SER A 520 -29.58 10.62 5.08
C SER A 520 -28.20 11.31 5.20
N GLN A 521 -27.17 10.75 4.58
CA GLN A 521 -25.83 11.34 4.62
C GLN A 521 -25.84 12.70 3.90
N LEU A 522 -25.50 13.77 4.62
CA LEU A 522 -25.37 15.12 4.05
C LEU A 522 -23.90 15.46 3.84
N SER A 523 -23.56 15.93 2.64
CA SER A 523 -22.21 16.39 2.27
C SER A 523 -22.22 17.87 1.92
N ILE A 524 -21.48 18.69 2.68
CA ILE A 524 -21.36 20.14 2.45
C ILE A 524 -19.94 20.42 1.94
N SER A 525 -19.84 21.10 0.79
CA SER A 525 -18.56 21.56 0.24
C SER A 525 -18.23 22.94 0.83
N ALA A 526 -17.40 22.97 1.87
CA ALA A 526 -16.99 24.21 2.51
C ALA A 526 -15.90 24.91 1.69
N ILE A 527 -16.09 26.19 1.36
CA ILE A 527 -15.13 27.00 0.60
C ILE A 527 -13.92 27.33 1.48
N GLU A 528 -12.71 27.02 1.01
CA GLU A 528 -11.46 27.35 1.72
C GLU A 528 -10.88 28.69 1.27
N SER A 529 -10.14 29.36 2.16
CA SER A 529 -9.32 30.53 1.80
C SER A 529 -8.10 30.12 0.95
N THR A 530 -7.56 31.03 0.15
CA THR A 530 -6.39 30.74 -0.70
C THR A 530 -5.41 31.90 -0.68
N ASP A 531 -4.31 31.70 0.04
CA ASP A 531 -3.26 32.72 0.16
C ASP A 531 -2.45 32.86 -1.15
N LEU A 532 -2.66 33.97 -1.85
CA LEU A 532 -1.89 34.33 -3.06
C LEU A 532 -0.86 35.44 -2.79
N SER A 533 -0.56 35.75 -1.53
CA SER A 533 0.35 36.84 -1.15
C SER A 533 1.76 36.66 -1.72
N ASP A 534 2.25 35.43 -1.82
CA ASP A 534 3.53 35.08 -2.46
C ASP A 534 3.60 35.44 -3.95
N PHE A 535 2.44 35.61 -4.59
CA PHE A 535 2.31 36.00 -6.00
C PHE A 535 1.84 37.46 -6.18
N GLY A 536 1.75 38.24 -5.09
CA GLY A 536 1.24 39.61 -5.09
C GLY A 536 -0.27 39.71 -5.28
N GLY A 537 -1.01 38.64 -4.95
CA GLY A 537 -2.46 38.61 -4.91
C GLY A 537 -3.03 38.75 -3.49
N PRO A 538 -4.36 38.90 -3.34
CA PRO A 538 -5.03 38.86 -2.06
C PRO A 538 -4.93 37.48 -1.38
N VAL A 539 -5.11 37.44 -0.06
CA VAL A 539 -5.30 36.21 0.73
C VAL A 539 -6.73 35.71 0.64
#